data_AF-A0A176S162-F1
#
_entry.id   AF-A0A176S162-F1
#
_cell.length_a   1.000
_cell.length_b   1.000
_cell.length_c   1.000
_cell.angle_alpha   90.00
_cell.angle_beta   90.00
_cell.angle_gamma   90.00
#
_symmetry.space_group_name_H-M   'P 1'
#
loop_
_entity.id
_entity.type
_entity.pdbx_description
1 polymer ?
#
loop_
_entity_poly.entity_id
_entity_poly.type
_entity_poly.pdbx_seq_one_letter_code
_entity_poly.pdbx_strand_id
1 'polypeptide(L)'
;MIDWHHLFGLTLMDYVSDSDYDVELEKSLSLQQQYLDVVIIKKSQGKPLSEVPDGLDNLSQYNLLTYKSLWEPLDSWALNELIGSYVTYRKQVSPSLRKLLPPEYFRLYAVCTRSPQQLSRQVNKHQRNFLASKNLDVATLDALKGYTFKEILPGVYDILWGAEVIRLIVTSEVSKQKQNALWHLYSGVGDNFAYGNSHYHWHHPIGKKLLNQLYELYLKEEVVMSYTWEDFGRDYAKAHVHLLSP
;
A
#
# COMPACT_ATOMS: atom_id res chain seq x y z
N MET A 1 12.79 16.40 -1.99
CA MET A 1 11.46 16.32 -1.38
C MET A 1 11.22 14.85 -1.11
N ILE A 2 10.96 14.45 0.14
CA ILE A 2 10.80 13.03 0.49
C ILE A 2 9.36 12.66 0.17
N ASP A 3 9.18 11.60 -0.60
CA ASP A 3 7.91 11.15 -1.16
C ASP A 3 7.31 10.04 -0.28
N TRP A 4 6.01 10.15 0.04
CA TRP A 4 5.22 9.16 0.77
C TRP A 4 5.38 7.75 0.18
N HIS A 5 5.41 7.65 -1.16
CA HIS A 5 5.55 6.37 -1.85
C HIS A 5 6.93 5.76 -1.67
N HIS A 6 7.98 6.59 -1.73
CA HIS A 6 9.34 6.12 -1.50
C HIS A 6 9.53 5.60 -0.08
N LEU A 7 9.01 6.29 0.93
CA LEU A 7 9.05 5.81 2.32
C LEU A 7 8.27 4.50 2.45
N PHE A 8 7.08 4.40 1.85
CA PHE A 8 6.28 3.17 1.86
C PHE A 8 7.05 1.98 1.27
N GLY A 9 7.69 2.17 0.11
CA GLY A 9 8.53 1.15 -0.51
C GLY A 9 9.73 0.73 0.34
N LEU A 10 10.41 1.68 0.99
CA LEU A 10 11.52 1.38 1.90
C LEU A 10 11.07 0.63 3.17
N THR A 11 9.89 0.94 3.70
CA THR A 11 9.32 0.18 4.82
C THR A 11 8.95 -1.23 4.40
N LEU A 12 8.42 -1.44 3.18
CA LEU A 12 8.19 -2.78 2.66
C LEU A 12 9.50 -3.57 2.46
N MET A 13 10.58 -2.92 2.02
CA MET A 13 11.92 -3.54 1.96
C MET A 13 12.39 -4.01 3.34
N ASP A 14 12.26 -3.17 4.37
CA ASP A 14 12.59 -3.53 5.74
C ASP A 14 11.70 -4.67 6.25
N TYR A 15 10.40 -4.65 5.95
CA TYR A 15 9.43 -5.66 6.37
C TYR A 15 9.73 -7.06 5.81
N VAL A 16 10.07 -7.17 4.53
CA VAL A 16 10.39 -8.46 3.91
C VAL A 16 11.84 -8.90 4.12
N SER A 17 12.63 -8.12 4.86
CA SER A 17 14.02 -8.48 5.14
C SER A 17 14.11 -9.87 5.81
N ASP A 18 15.10 -10.64 5.40
CA ASP A 18 15.33 -12.04 5.83
C ASP A 18 14.20 -13.04 5.50
N SER A 19 13.23 -12.64 4.67
CA SER A 19 12.12 -13.50 4.22
C SER A 19 12.35 -14.13 2.83
N ASP A 20 11.39 -14.91 2.35
CA ASP A 20 11.33 -15.47 1.00
C ASP A 20 10.73 -14.49 -0.02
N TYR A 21 10.87 -13.18 0.24
CA TYR A 21 10.44 -12.10 -0.64
C TYR A 21 11.48 -10.99 -0.76
N ASP A 22 11.61 -10.45 -1.97
CA ASP A 22 12.37 -9.25 -2.28
C ASP A 22 11.43 -8.12 -2.71
N VAL A 23 11.85 -6.87 -2.53
CA VAL A 23 11.10 -5.68 -2.99
C VAL A 23 11.86 -4.97 -4.11
N GLU A 24 11.18 -4.76 -5.23
CA GLU A 24 11.62 -3.91 -6.33
C GLU A 24 10.78 -2.62 -6.31
N LEU A 25 11.44 -1.46 -6.26
CA LEU A 25 10.80 -0.15 -6.43
C LEU A 25 10.82 0.19 -7.92
N GLU A 26 9.65 0.33 -8.55
CA GLU A 26 9.55 0.67 -9.97
C GLU A 26 10.36 1.95 -10.28
N LYS A 27 11.35 1.82 -11.18
CA LYS A 27 12.08 2.98 -11.71
C LYS A 27 11.20 3.64 -12.77
N SER A 28 10.68 4.82 -12.44
CA SER A 28 9.86 5.66 -13.32
C SER A 28 10.34 5.63 -14.77
N LEU A 29 9.49 5.17 -15.68
CA LEU A 29 9.76 5.06 -17.11
C LEU A 29 9.58 6.41 -17.86
N SER A 30 9.63 7.55 -17.17
CA SER A 30 9.48 8.88 -17.79
C SER A 30 10.73 9.76 -17.60
N LEU A 31 11.03 10.59 -18.60
CA LEU A 31 12.19 11.50 -18.65
C LEU A 31 12.20 12.62 -17.59
N GLN A 32 11.20 12.65 -16.71
CA GLN A 32 11.23 13.36 -15.44
C GLN A 32 11.10 12.31 -14.33
N GLN A 33 11.97 12.34 -13.33
CA GLN A 33 11.81 11.55 -12.11
C GLN A 33 10.47 11.90 -11.45
N GLN A 34 9.40 11.23 -11.86
CA GLN A 34 8.08 11.31 -11.24
C GLN A 34 7.80 9.97 -10.57
N TYR A 35 7.23 10.10 -9.38
CA TYR A 35 7.17 9.23 -8.21
C TYR A 35 6.97 7.73 -8.43
N LEU A 36 7.35 6.96 -7.40
CA LEU A 36 7.16 5.53 -7.37
C LEU A 36 5.65 5.22 -7.30
N ASP A 37 5.03 4.84 -8.41
CA ASP A 37 3.59 4.53 -8.41
C ASP A 37 3.29 3.09 -7.96
N VAL A 38 4.25 2.18 -8.15
CA VAL A 38 4.12 0.76 -7.82
C VAL A 38 5.37 0.21 -7.13
N VAL A 39 5.13 -0.53 -6.04
CA VAL A 39 6.08 -1.40 -5.36
C VAL A 39 5.82 -2.84 -5.79
N ILE A 40 6.87 -3.61 -6.04
CA ILE A 40 6.75 -5.01 -6.42
C ILE A 40 7.37 -5.87 -5.33
N ILE A 41 6.58 -6.74 -4.71
CA ILE A 41 7.04 -7.79 -3.81
C ILE A 41 7.11 -9.10 -4.60
N LYS A 42 8.31 -9.66 -4.75
CA LYS A 42 8.57 -10.85 -5.55
C LYS A 42 9.07 -11.98 -4.68
N LYS A 43 8.54 -13.18 -4.89
CA LYS A 43 9.01 -14.36 -4.17
C LYS A 43 10.45 -14.69 -4.54
N SER A 44 11.30 -14.84 -3.53
CA SER A 44 12.74 -15.08 -3.60
C SER A 44 13.12 -16.32 -2.77
N GLN A 45 14.42 -16.48 -2.48
CA GLN A 45 14.90 -17.54 -1.59
C GLN A 45 14.98 -17.00 -0.16
N GLY A 46 14.43 -17.73 0.80
CA GLY A 46 14.47 -17.32 2.19
C GLY A 46 13.52 -18.11 3.06
N LYS A 47 13.25 -17.60 4.25
CA LYS A 47 12.26 -18.17 5.17
C LYS A 47 10.90 -17.52 4.93
N PRO A 48 9.78 -18.25 5.08
CA PRO A 48 8.47 -17.63 5.05
C PRO A 48 8.36 -16.46 6.04
N LEU A 49 7.59 -15.43 5.67
CA LEU A 49 7.23 -14.33 6.56
C LEU A 49 6.63 -14.88 7.87
N SER A 50 7.14 -14.39 9.00
CA SER A 50 6.76 -14.88 10.34
C SER A 50 5.47 -14.25 10.87
N GLU A 51 5.27 -12.95 10.62
CA GLU A 51 4.05 -12.20 10.92
C GLU A 51 3.61 -11.51 9.63
N VAL A 52 2.42 -11.85 9.12
CA VAL A 52 1.87 -11.31 7.88
C VAL A 52 0.78 -10.28 8.22
N PRO A 53 0.91 -9.00 7.83
CA PRO A 53 -0.13 -8.00 8.01
C PRO A 53 -1.41 -8.39 7.29
N ASP A 54 -2.55 -8.00 7.87
CA ASP A 54 -3.86 -8.26 7.29
C ASP A 54 -3.90 -7.73 5.85
N GLY A 55 -4.35 -8.59 4.92
CA GLY A 55 -4.42 -8.29 3.50
C GLY A 55 -3.22 -8.72 2.67
N LEU A 56 -2.10 -9.17 3.26
CA LEU A 56 -0.98 -9.81 2.54
C LEU A 56 -0.94 -11.34 2.71
N ASP A 57 -2.03 -11.94 3.19
CA ASP A 57 -2.20 -13.38 3.40
C ASP A 57 -2.12 -14.22 2.11
N ASN A 58 -2.28 -13.60 0.95
CA ASN A 58 -2.39 -14.26 -0.35
C ASN A 58 -1.27 -13.89 -1.34
N LEU A 59 -0.09 -13.48 -0.84
CA LEU A 59 1.09 -13.19 -1.67
C LEU A 59 1.41 -14.36 -2.62
N SER A 60 1.65 -14.04 -3.89
CA SER A 60 2.02 -14.99 -4.96
C SER A 60 3.47 -14.76 -5.39
N GLN A 61 3.85 -15.28 -6.56
CA GLN A 61 5.19 -15.14 -7.12
C GLN A 61 5.58 -13.68 -7.39
N TYR A 62 4.63 -12.86 -7.85
CA TYR A 62 4.79 -11.42 -8.08
C TYR A 62 3.57 -10.68 -7.52
N ASN A 63 3.82 -9.60 -6.79
CA ASN A 63 2.78 -8.86 -6.08
C ASN A 63 3.01 -7.37 -6.36
N LEU A 64 2.08 -6.71 -7.03
CA LEU A 64 2.21 -5.31 -7.39
C LEU A 64 1.31 -4.49 -6.48
N LEU A 65 1.86 -3.45 -5.86
CA LEU A 65 1.19 -2.62 -4.87
C LEU A 65 1.27 -1.16 -5.30
N THR A 66 0.13 -0.48 -5.40
CA THR A 66 0.12 0.99 -5.42
C THR A 66 -0.22 1.51 -4.03
N TYR A 67 0.36 2.63 -3.62
CA TYR A 67 0.05 3.31 -2.38
C TYR A 67 -0.53 4.69 -2.68
N LYS A 68 -1.49 5.16 -1.86
CA LYS A 68 -2.02 6.52 -1.91
C LYS A 68 -2.12 7.08 -0.49
N SER A 69 -1.39 8.17 -0.25
CA SER A 69 -1.28 8.83 1.05
C SER A 69 -2.54 9.64 1.41
N LEU A 70 -2.50 10.42 2.50
CA LEU A 70 -3.65 11.16 3.05
C LEU A 70 -4.39 12.06 2.05
N TRP A 71 -3.64 12.73 1.17
CA TRP A 71 -4.18 13.71 0.22
C TRP A 71 -4.21 13.20 -1.21
N GLU A 72 -3.78 11.96 -1.42
CA GLU A 72 -3.83 11.30 -2.73
C GLU A 72 -5.06 10.39 -2.77
N PRO A 73 -6.04 10.66 -3.64
CA PRO A 73 -7.19 9.79 -3.74
C PRO A 73 -6.80 8.48 -4.42
N LEU A 74 -7.23 7.35 -3.86
CA LEU A 74 -7.32 6.11 -4.62
C LEU A 74 -8.63 6.16 -5.42
N ASP A 75 -8.51 6.29 -6.74
CA ASP A 75 -9.63 6.37 -7.67
C ASP A 75 -9.52 5.34 -8.82
N SER A 76 -10.48 5.38 -9.75
CA SER A 76 -10.47 4.47 -10.92
C SER A 76 -9.24 4.62 -11.81
N TRP A 77 -8.63 5.81 -11.86
CA TRP A 77 -7.43 6.03 -12.65
C TRP A 77 -6.24 5.30 -12.03
N ALA A 78 -6.05 5.44 -10.72
CA ALA A 78 -5.00 4.72 -9.99
C ALA A 78 -5.11 3.19 -10.14
N LEU A 79 -6.33 2.63 -10.17
CA LEU A 79 -6.52 1.20 -10.43
C LEU A 79 -6.14 0.81 -11.87
N ASN A 80 -6.44 1.66 -12.85
CA ASN A 80 -6.06 1.43 -14.24
C ASN A 80 -4.54 1.52 -14.42
N GLU A 81 -3.86 2.44 -13.74
CA GLU A 81 -2.40 2.54 -13.71
C GLU A 81 -1.78 1.26 -13.14
N LEU A 82 -2.28 0.78 -12.00
CA LEU A 82 -1.82 -0.48 -11.39
C LEU A 82 -1.97 -1.67 -12.35
N ILE A 83 -3.10 -1.78 -13.05
CA ILE A 83 -3.30 -2.83 -14.07
C ILE A 83 -2.32 -2.64 -15.24
N GLY A 84 -2.08 -1.41 -15.67
CA GLY A 84 -1.09 -1.09 -16.70
C GLY A 84 0.32 -1.52 -16.32
N SER A 85 0.74 -1.22 -15.09
CA SER A 85 2.02 -1.67 -14.52
C SER A 85 2.09 -3.19 -14.44
N TYR A 86 1.01 -3.86 -14.02
CA TYR A 86 0.93 -5.33 -14.05
C TYR A 86 1.14 -5.91 -15.45
N VAL A 87 0.42 -5.39 -16.45
CA VAL A 87 0.56 -5.87 -17.84
C VAL A 87 1.99 -5.66 -18.34
N THR A 88 2.60 -4.52 -18.02
CA THR A 88 3.97 -4.19 -18.41
C THR A 88 4.98 -5.10 -17.71
N TYR A 89 4.88 -5.24 -16.40
CA TYR A 89 5.78 -6.06 -15.61
C TYR A 89 5.65 -7.54 -15.97
N ARG A 90 4.43 -8.06 -16.16
CA ARG A 90 4.20 -9.43 -16.63
C ARG A 90 4.89 -9.69 -17.96
N LYS A 91 4.88 -8.75 -18.90
CA LYS A 91 5.64 -8.87 -20.16
C LYS A 91 7.15 -8.90 -19.93
N GLN A 92 7.67 -8.12 -19.00
CA GLN A 92 9.10 -8.05 -18.66
C GLN A 92 9.62 -9.34 -18.02
N VAL A 93 8.88 -9.91 -17.05
CA VAL A 93 9.32 -11.12 -16.33
C VAL A 93 8.98 -12.42 -17.06
N SER A 94 8.19 -12.36 -18.13
CA SER A 94 7.84 -13.53 -18.92
C SER A 94 8.98 -13.97 -19.84
N PRO A 95 9.13 -15.27 -20.13
CA PRO A 95 10.15 -15.77 -21.05
C PRO A 95 10.10 -15.14 -22.45
N SER A 96 8.90 -14.80 -22.93
CA SER A 96 8.70 -14.03 -24.17
C SER A 96 7.29 -13.46 -24.25
N LEU A 97 7.06 -12.49 -25.13
CA LEU A 97 5.72 -11.93 -25.40
C LEU A 97 4.72 -12.95 -25.99
N ARG A 98 5.20 -14.09 -26.50
CA ARG A 98 4.36 -15.20 -27.00
C ARG A 98 4.08 -16.26 -25.95
N LYS A 99 4.81 -16.24 -24.83
CA LYS A 99 4.68 -17.18 -23.71
C LYS A 99 4.70 -16.38 -22.40
N LEU A 100 3.59 -15.68 -22.15
CA LEU A 100 3.40 -14.95 -20.92
C LEU A 100 3.24 -15.92 -19.74
N LEU A 101 3.82 -15.56 -18.59
CA LEU A 101 3.58 -16.29 -17.34
C LEU A 101 2.09 -16.28 -17.01
N PRO A 102 1.57 -17.31 -16.31
CA PRO A 102 0.15 -17.38 -16.00
C PRO A 102 -0.32 -16.22 -15.08
N PRO A 103 -1.55 -15.68 -15.23
CA PRO A 103 -2.07 -14.60 -14.39
C PRO A 103 -2.07 -14.92 -12.90
N GLU A 104 -2.24 -16.19 -12.51
CA GLU A 104 -2.28 -16.64 -11.12
C GLU A 104 -0.97 -16.43 -10.35
N TYR A 105 0.14 -16.21 -11.06
CA TYR A 105 1.43 -15.85 -10.46
C TYR A 105 1.47 -14.40 -9.99
N PHE A 106 0.44 -13.60 -10.32
CA PHE A 106 0.38 -12.18 -10.02
C PHE A 106 -0.76 -11.89 -9.02
N ARG A 107 -0.52 -10.96 -8.11
CA ARG A 107 -1.51 -10.37 -7.21
C ARG A 107 -1.39 -8.86 -7.25
N LEU A 108 -2.54 -8.18 -7.23
CA LEU A 108 -2.61 -6.73 -7.27
C LEU A 108 -3.16 -6.22 -5.95
N TYR A 109 -2.48 -5.23 -5.39
CA TYR A 109 -2.89 -4.58 -4.14
C TYR A 109 -2.99 -3.08 -4.35
N ALA A 110 -4.05 -2.49 -3.80
CA ALA A 110 -4.18 -1.06 -3.65
C ALA A 110 -4.16 -0.75 -2.15
N VAL A 111 -3.18 0.05 -1.71
CA VAL A 111 -3.06 0.48 -0.32
C VAL A 111 -3.41 1.95 -0.27
N CYS A 112 -4.34 2.35 0.59
CA CYS A 112 -4.65 3.76 0.75
C CYS A 112 -4.83 4.13 2.23
N THR A 113 -4.40 5.34 2.57
CA THR A 113 -4.51 5.78 3.96
C THR A 113 -5.95 5.91 4.42
N ARG A 114 -6.82 6.46 3.57
CA ARG A 114 -8.22 6.75 3.88
C ARG A 114 -9.17 5.90 3.07
N SER A 115 -10.35 5.64 3.64
CA SER A 115 -11.47 5.01 2.95
C SER A 115 -11.74 5.68 1.58
N PRO A 116 -11.65 4.96 0.46
CA PRO A 116 -11.74 5.56 -0.87
C PRO A 116 -13.21 5.74 -1.30
N GLN A 117 -13.91 6.68 -0.65
CA GLN A 117 -15.34 6.94 -0.87
C GLN A 117 -15.69 7.23 -2.35
N GLN A 118 -14.80 7.93 -3.05
CA GLN A 118 -14.97 8.23 -4.47
C GLN A 118 -14.89 6.97 -5.33
N LEU A 119 -13.90 6.10 -5.10
CA LEU A 119 -13.78 4.82 -5.79
C LEU A 119 -15.01 3.95 -5.52
N SER A 120 -15.48 3.87 -4.28
CA SER A 120 -16.71 3.15 -3.94
C SER A 120 -17.91 3.63 -4.76
N ARG A 121 -18.10 4.95 -4.89
CA ARG A 121 -19.15 5.52 -5.75
C ARG A 121 -18.95 5.19 -7.23
N GLN A 122 -17.72 5.25 -7.73
CA GLN A 122 -17.39 4.96 -9.13
C GLN A 122 -17.61 3.49 -9.48
N VAL A 123 -17.16 2.57 -8.63
CA VAL A 123 -17.40 1.12 -8.75
C VAL A 123 -18.90 0.84 -8.85
N ASN A 124 -19.69 1.42 -7.94
CA ASN A 124 -21.15 1.27 -7.95
C ASN A 124 -21.80 1.86 -9.21
N LYS A 125 -21.27 2.97 -9.76
CA LYS A 125 -21.78 3.57 -11.00
C LYS A 125 -21.44 2.71 -12.23
N HIS A 126 -20.21 2.21 -12.34
CA HIS A 126 -19.78 1.34 -13.45
C HIS A 126 -20.61 0.06 -13.49
N GLN A 127 -20.87 -0.54 -12.33
CA GLN A 127 -21.80 -1.66 -12.21
C GLN A 127 -23.17 -1.32 -12.79
N ARG A 128 -23.84 -0.27 -12.29
CA ARG A 128 -25.19 0.11 -12.72
C ARG A 128 -25.28 0.30 -14.23
N ASN A 129 -24.28 0.93 -14.84
CA ASN A 129 -24.23 1.13 -16.29
C ASN A 129 -24.08 -0.20 -17.06
N PHE A 130 -23.26 -1.12 -16.55
CA PHE A 130 -23.17 -2.48 -17.11
C PHE A 130 -24.50 -3.22 -17.00
N LEU A 131 -25.23 -3.10 -15.87
CA LEU A 131 -26.55 -3.72 -15.68
C LEU A 131 -27.56 -3.25 -16.74
N ALA A 132 -27.64 -1.93 -16.91
CA ALA A 132 -28.53 -1.30 -17.87
C ALA A 132 -28.24 -1.76 -19.30
N SER A 133 -26.97 -2.05 -19.63
CA SER A 133 -26.59 -2.56 -20.95
C SER A 133 -26.92 -4.04 -21.20
N LYS A 134 -27.17 -4.83 -20.14
CA LYS A 134 -27.38 -6.29 -20.22
C LYS A 134 -28.81 -6.73 -19.93
N ASN A 135 -29.73 -5.80 -19.64
CA ASN A 135 -31.11 -6.09 -19.20
C ASN A 135 -31.18 -7.08 -18.02
N LEU A 136 -30.17 -7.08 -17.16
CA LEU A 136 -30.13 -7.90 -15.95
C LEU A 136 -30.80 -7.10 -14.82
N ASP A 137 -31.66 -7.76 -14.02
CA ASP A 137 -32.25 -7.11 -12.86
C ASP A 137 -31.24 -6.97 -11.70
N VAL A 138 -31.50 -6.02 -10.81
CA VAL A 138 -30.61 -5.69 -9.69
C VAL A 138 -30.48 -6.85 -8.70
N ALA A 139 -31.53 -7.66 -8.52
CA ALA A 139 -31.57 -8.79 -7.59
C ALA A 139 -30.65 -9.95 -8.04
N THR A 140 -30.51 -10.16 -9.35
CA THR A 140 -29.62 -11.15 -9.94
C THR A 140 -28.14 -10.82 -9.67
N LEU A 141 -27.79 -9.55 -9.42
CA LEU A 141 -26.43 -9.14 -9.10
C LEU A 141 -26.09 -9.06 -7.62
N ASP A 142 -27.06 -8.85 -6.73
CA ASP A 142 -26.81 -9.10 -5.29
C ASP A 142 -26.43 -10.58 -5.04
N ALA A 143 -26.90 -11.48 -5.91
CA ALA A 143 -26.46 -12.87 -5.97
C ALA A 143 -25.10 -13.06 -6.70
N LEU A 144 -24.78 -12.23 -7.70
CA LEU A 144 -23.48 -12.18 -8.37
C LEU A 144 -22.57 -11.15 -7.68
N LYS A 145 -22.06 -11.49 -6.49
CA LYS A 145 -21.09 -10.74 -5.65
C LYS A 145 -19.73 -10.41 -6.31
N GLY A 146 -19.74 -10.11 -7.59
CA GLY A 146 -18.56 -9.98 -8.42
C GLY A 146 -18.05 -8.56 -8.53
N TYR A 147 -18.77 -7.51 -8.13
CA TYR A 147 -18.29 -6.13 -8.41
C TYR A 147 -18.23 -5.20 -7.20
N THR A 148 -18.70 -5.61 -6.04
CA THR A 148 -18.71 -4.80 -4.82
C THR A 148 -17.40 -4.93 -4.03
N PHE A 149 -17.12 -3.96 -3.16
CA PHE A 149 -16.11 -4.11 -2.13
C PHE A 149 -16.52 -5.29 -1.25
N LYS A 150 -15.86 -6.43 -1.44
CA LYS A 150 -16.07 -7.60 -0.60
C LYS A 150 -15.13 -7.47 0.58
N GLU A 151 -15.65 -7.03 1.71
CA GLU A 151 -14.88 -7.02 2.95
C GLU A 151 -14.43 -8.45 3.32
N ILE A 152 -13.13 -8.61 3.54
CA ILE A 152 -12.47 -9.85 3.94
C ILE A 152 -12.18 -9.79 5.44
N LEU A 153 -11.65 -8.65 5.89
CA LEU A 153 -11.38 -8.27 7.27
C LEU A 153 -11.65 -6.76 7.42
N PRO A 154 -11.79 -6.22 8.64
CA PRO A 154 -11.87 -4.78 8.83
C PRO A 154 -10.72 -4.05 8.12
N GLY A 155 -11.07 -3.13 7.22
CA GLY A 155 -10.12 -2.37 6.41
C GLY A 155 -9.45 -3.14 5.27
N VAL A 156 -9.84 -4.39 5.00
CA VAL A 156 -9.31 -5.21 3.90
C VAL A 156 -10.45 -5.71 3.03
N TYR A 157 -10.41 -5.38 1.74
CA TYR A 157 -11.47 -5.68 0.79
C TYR A 157 -10.90 -6.31 -0.47
N ASP A 158 -11.66 -7.20 -1.12
CA ASP A 158 -11.42 -7.55 -2.51
C ASP A 158 -12.36 -6.73 -3.41
N ILE A 159 -11.81 -6.17 -4.49
CA ILE A 159 -12.55 -5.42 -5.51
C ILE A 159 -12.28 -6.07 -6.85
N LEU A 160 -13.33 -6.40 -7.61
CA LEU A 160 -13.16 -6.73 -9.02
C LEU A 160 -13.17 -5.45 -9.83
N TRP A 161 -12.07 -5.18 -10.53
CA TRP A 161 -11.92 -4.03 -11.41
C TRP A 161 -11.52 -4.49 -12.81
N GLY A 162 -12.40 -4.28 -13.79
CA GLY A 162 -12.26 -4.89 -15.11
C GLY A 162 -12.38 -6.41 -15.01
N ALA A 163 -11.27 -7.12 -15.27
CA ALA A 163 -11.16 -8.57 -15.16
C ALA A 163 -10.25 -9.02 -13.99
N GLU A 164 -9.65 -8.07 -13.27
CA GLU A 164 -8.67 -8.35 -12.23
C GLU A 164 -9.31 -8.19 -10.84
N VAL A 165 -8.92 -9.08 -9.92
CA VAL A 165 -9.23 -8.92 -8.50
C VAL A 165 -8.08 -8.15 -7.84
N ILE A 166 -8.40 -7.02 -7.24
CA ILE A 166 -7.46 -6.15 -6.53
C ILE A 166 -7.79 -6.20 -5.04
N ARG A 167 -6.80 -6.52 -4.21
CA ARG A 167 -6.94 -6.43 -2.76
C ARG A 167 -6.72 -5.00 -2.30
N LEU A 168 -7.75 -4.37 -1.76
CA LEU A 168 -7.69 -3.06 -1.14
C LEU A 168 -7.36 -3.18 0.34
N ILE A 169 -6.38 -2.41 0.80
CA ILE A 169 -6.01 -2.26 2.21
C ILE A 169 -6.16 -0.79 2.59
N VAL A 170 -7.07 -0.49 3.52
CA VAL A 170 -7.31 0.85 4.07
C VAL A 170 -6.61 0.94 5.42
N THR A 171 -5.44 1.56 5.47
CA THR A 171 -4.55 1.50 6.65
C THR A 171 -5.12 2.20 7.89
N SER A 172 -6.06 3.12 7.73
CA SER A 172 -6.80 3.73 8.84
C SER A 172 -7.91 2.84 9.44
N GLU A 173 -8.35 1.81 8.71
CA GLU A 173 -9.47 0.94 9.09
C GLU A 173 -9.03 -0.45 9.55
N VAL A 174 -7.78 -0.85 9.27
CA VAL A 174 -7.27 -2.16 9.71
C VAL A 174 -7.25 -2.29 11.22
N SER A 175 -7.52 -3.50 11.69
CA SER A 175 -7.62 -3.77 13.13
C SER A 175 -6.32 -3.43 13.87
N LYS A 176 -6.43 -2.94 15.11
CA LYS A 176 -5.30 -2.62 15.98
C LYS A 176 -4.70 -3.88 16.60
N GLN A 177 -3.97 -4.63 15.78
CA GLN A 177 -3.28 -5.88 16.14
C GLN A 177 -1.79 -5.78 15.84
N LYS A 178 -0.97 -6.59 16.51
CA LYS A 178 0.51 -6.55 16.36
C LYS A 178 0.95 -6.78 14.91
N GLN A 179 0.36 -7.75 14.20
CA GLN A 179 0.75 -8.00 12.80
C GLN A 179 0.48 -6.81 11.86
N ASN A 180 -0.43 -5.91 12.23
CA ASN A 180 -0.78 -4.71 11.46
C ASN A 180 0.06 -3.49 11.83
N ALA A 181 1.10 -3.63 12.66
CA ALA A 181 1.92 -2.50 13.09
C ALA A 181 2.49 -1.70 11.91
N LEU A 182 2.85 -2.38 10.82
CA LEU A 182 3.28 -1.74 9.57
C LEU A 182 2.19 -0.83 8.99
N TRP A 183 0.94 -1.29 8.89
CA TRP A 183 -0.17 -0.47 8.40
C TRP A 183 -0.44 0.73 9.29
N HIS A 184 -0.31 0.55 10.59
CA HIS A 184 -0.53 1.61 11.57
C HIS A 184 0.47 2.78 11.43
N LEU A 185 1.70 2.53 10.97
CA LEU A 185 2.66 3.58 10.59
C LEU A 185 2.20 4.45 9.42
N TYR A 186 1.29 3.95 8.58
CA TYR A 186 0.76 4.64 7.39
C TYR A 186 -0.73 4.98 7.49
N SER A 187 -1.28 4.94 8.71
CA SER A 187 -2.71 5.09 8.98
C SER A 187 -3.24 6.53 8.88
N GLY A 188 -2.37 7.55 8.94
CA GLY A 188 -2.81 8.93 8.99
C GLY A 188 -3.56 9.34 10.27
N VAL A 189 -3.51 8.49 11.31
CA VAL A 189 -4.14 8.71 12.61
C VAL A 189 -3.05 8.62 13.67
N GLY A 190 -2.84 9.68 14.45
CA GLY A 190 -1.73 9.77 15.42
C GLY A 190 -1.68 8.61 16.42
N ASP A 191 -2.83 8.21 16.96
CA ASP A 191 -2.92 7.08 17.91
C ASP A 191 -2.62 5.72 17.27
N ASN A 192 -2.86 5.57 15.96
CA ASN A 192 -2.48 4.38 15.23
C ASN A 192 -1.00 4.43 14.91
N PHE A 193 -0.47 5.57 14.46
CA PHE A 193 0.97 5.74 14.24
C PHE A 193 1.79 5.41 15.50
N ALA A 194 1.38 5.91 16.67
CA ALA A 194 2.04 5.61 17.94
C ALA A 194 2.02 4.11 18.27
N TYR A 195 0.91 3.43 17.96
CA TYR A 195 0.80 1.99 18.10
C TYR A 195 1.72 1.25 17.12
N GLY A 196 1.74 1.66 15.84
CA GLY A 196 2.65 1.13 14.83
C GLY A 196 4.11 1.28 15.24
N ASN A 197 4.52 2.46 15.71
CA ASN A 197 5.87 2.73 16.19
C ASN A 197 6.29 1.81 17.36
N SER A 198 5.37 1.56 18.31
CA SER A 198 5.67 0.73 19.48
C SER A 198 5.70 -0.78 19.20
N HIS A 199 5.10 -1.23 18.09
CA HIS A 199 4.95 -2.67 17.78
C HIS A 199 5.70 -3.12 16.52
N TYR A 200 6.05 -2.20 15.61
CA TYR A 200 6.82 -2.50 14.43
C TYR A 200 8.31 -2.54 14.77
N HIS A 201 8.94 -3.68 14.52
CA HIS A 201 10.35 -3.92 14.82
C HIS A 201 11.16 -3.75 13.54
N TRP A 202 11.85 -2.63 13.41
CA TRP A 202 12.73 -2.36 12.27
C TRP A 202 13.90 -3.34 12.25
N HIS A 203 14.16 -3.96 11.10
CA HIS A 203 15.29 -4.87 10.92
C HIS A 203 16.59 -4.09 10.70
N HIS A 204 16.52 -2.97 9.98
CA HIS A 204 17.70 -2.17 9.65
C HIS A 204 17.83 -0.92 10.55
N PRO A 205 19.04 -0.55 11.01
CA PRO A 205 19.27 0.68 11.80
C PRO A 205 18.76 1.96 11.13
N ILE A 206 18.67 1.97 9.79
CA ILE A 206 18.12 3.09 9.02
C ILE A 206 16.60 3.27 9.23
N GLY A 207 15.90 2.24 9.73
CA GLY A 207 14.47 2.27 10.00
C GLY A 207 14.07 3.40 10.94
N LYS A 208 14.90 3.71 11.94
CA LYS A 208 14.68 4.86 12.82
C LYS A 208 14.70 6.20 12.08
N LYS A 209 15.52 6.33 11.03
CA LYS A 209 15.54 7.53 10.18
C LYS A 209 14.27 7.62 9.32
N LEU A 210 13.79 6.50 8.78
CA LEU A 210 12.54 6.45 8.01
C LEU A 210 11.34 6.82 8.87
N LEU A 211 11.24 6.25 10.07
CA LEU A 211 10.22 6.58 11.05
C LEU A 211 10.18 8.08 11.37
N ASN A 212 11.35 8.68 11.62
CA ASN A 212 11.44 10.12 11.88
C ASN A 212 10.92 10.95 10.69
N GLN A 213 11.20 10.52 9.46
CA GLN A 213 10.71 11.18 8.25
C GLN A 213 9.19 11.06 8.11
N LEU A 214 8.63 9.87 8.39
CA LEU A 214 7.17 9.68 8.42
C LEU A 214 6.49 10.59 9.44
N TYR A 215 7.05 10.68 10.65
CA TYR A 215 6.54 11.57 11.70
C TYR A 215 6.53 13.04 11.25
N GLU A 216 7.63 13.52 10.66
CA GLU A 216 7.71 14.89 10.14
C GLU A 216 6.72 15.17 9.01
N LEU A 217 6.47 14.18 8.14
CA LEU A 217 5.45 14.32 7.11
C LEU A 217 4.06 14.43 7.73
N TYR A 218 3.71 13.59 8.70
CA TYR A 218 2.41 13.69 9.37
C TYR A 218 2.18 15.03 10.07
N LEU A 219 3.19 15.60 10.73
CA LEU A 219 3.08 16.95 11.29
C LEU A 219 2.83 18.01 10.21
N LYS A 220 3.45 17.89 9.03
CA LYS A 220 3.22 18.81 7.90
C LYS A 220 1.82 18.68 7.32
N GLU A 221 1.26 17.48 7.35
CA GLU A 221 -0.13 17.22 6.94
C GLU A 221 -1.15 17.57 8.03
N GLU A 222 -0.73 18.29 9.08
CA GLU A 222 -1.57 18.73 10.20
C GLU A 222 -2.25 17.56 10.94
N VAL A 223 -1.68 16.36 10.87
CA VAL A 223 -2.14 15.23 11.68
C VAL A 223 -1.78 15.48 13.13
N VAL A 224 -2.78 15.37 14.01
CA VAL A 224 -2.57 15.47 15.45
C VAL A 224 -1.78 14.25 15.93
N MET A 225 -0.50 14.48 16.20
CA MET A 225 0.41 13.47 16.75
C MET A 225 0.55 13.66 18.25
N SER A 226 0.49 12.56 19.00
CA SER A 226 0.78 12.57 20.44
C SER A 226 2.26 12.85 20.66
N TYR A 227 2.59 13.93 21.37
CA TYR A 227 3.97 14.33 21.66
C TYR A 227 4.66 13.34 22.61
N THR A 228 5.80 12.80 22.19
CA THR A 228 6.57 11.78 22.94
C THR A 228 7.91 12.31 23.45
N TRP A 229 8.56 11.59 24.36
CA TRP A 229 9.94 11.89 24.77
C TRP A 229 10.94 11.82 23.61
N GLU A 230 10.64 11.01 22.60
CA GLU A 230 11.44 10.92 21.38
C GLU A 230 11.24 12.14 20.48
N ASP A 231 10.04 12.72 20.46
CA ASP A 231 9.76 14.02 19.83
C ASP A 231 10.53 15.13 20.50
N PHE A 232 10.51 15.16 21.83
CA PHE A 232 11.33 16.10 22.60
C PHE A 232 12.82 15.96 22.25
N GLY A 233 13.35 14.74 22.24
CA GLY A 233 14.75 14.50 21.87
C GLY A 233 15.07 14.97 20.44
N ARG A 234 14.16 14.77 19.48
CA ARG A 234 14.29 15.25 18.09
C ARG A 234 14.29 16.77 18.02
N ASP A 235 13.29 17.41 18.62
CA ASP A 235 13.12 18.86 18.57
C ASP A 235 14.28 19.55 19.29
N TYR A 236 14.72 18.99 20.42
CA TYR A 236 15.90 19.44 21.13
C TYR A 236 17.14 19.34 20.23
N ALA A 237 17.41 18.17 19.63
CA ALA A 237 18.57 18.00 18.74
C ALA A 237 18.55 18.95 17.53
N LYS A 238 17.39 19.15 16.89
CA LYS A 238 17.22 20.11 15.78
C LYS A 238 17.48 21.55 16.24
N ALA A 239 16.86 21.95 17.33
CA ALA A 239 17.02 23.30 17.88
C ALA A 239 18.47 23.58 18.29
N HIS A 240 19.22 22.56 18.72
CA HIS A 240 20.57 22.69 19.25
C HIS A 240 21.66 22.19 18.28
N VAL A 241 21.31 21.91 17.01
CA VAL A 241 22.28 21.43 16.01
C VAL A 241 23.39 22.45 15.77
N HIS A 242 23.10 23.73 15.99
CA HIS A 242 24.05 24.84 15.91
C HIS A 242 25.08 24.86 17.06
N LEU A 243 24.87 24.07 18.12
CA LEU A 243 25.80 23.92 19.24
C LEU A 243 26.82 22.80 19.03
N LEU A 244 26.57 21.92 18.06
CA LEU A 244 27.55 20.94 17.61
C LEU A 244 28.51 21.68 16.66
N SER A 245 29.62 22.17 17.20
CA SER A 245 30.72 22.73 16.40
C SER A 245 31.32 21.63 15.49
N PRO A 246 31.87 21.98 14.30
CA PRO A 246 32.19 21.04 13.22
C PRO A 246 33.21 19.95 13.56
#